data_AF-A0A4Y2H0M1-F1
#
_entry.id   AF-A0A4Y2H0M1-F1
#
_cell.length_a   1.000
_cell.length_b   1.000
_cell.length_c   1.000
_cell.angle_alpha   90.00
_cell.angle_beta   90.00
_cell.angle_gamma   90.00
#
_symmetry.space_group_name_H-M   'P 1'
#
loop_
_entity.id
_entity.type
_entity.pdbx_description
1 polymer ?
#
loop_
_entity_poly.entity_id
_entity_poly.type
_entity_poly.pdbx_seq_one_letter_code
_entity_poly.pdbx_strand_id
1 'polypeptide(L)'
;MVELFKHYNPILEDSNLVSISNGVVGDSTINCHMAKEEGIIVIKRTEGRYDTTSALFSYGKMKFAQILKNNPDLLKVIRIFKNPDVNTESVVVAGNSFLVALYGYSTSTSNTSYSNNVRYKCYMKSSFHKSNNMASLPPTEAAAHQHFL
;
A
#
# COMPACT_ATOMS: atom_id res chain seq x y z
N MET A 1 15.18 -37.09 16.11
CA MET A 1 15.38 -35.83 16.90
C MET A 1 14.23 -34.82 16.73
N VAL A 2 13.40 -34.91 15.68
CA VAL A 2 12.33 -33.91 15.41
C VAL A 2 10.96 -34.27 16.01
N GLU A 3 10.71 -35.53 16.38
CA GLU A 3 9.41 -35.95 16.96
C GLU A 3 9.25 -35.61 18.45
N LEU A 4 10.34 -35.53 19.22
CA LEU A 4 10.30 -35.21 20.65
C LEU A 4 9.69 -33.81 20.91
N PHE A 5 10.07 -32.84 20.07
CA PHE A 5 9.58 -31.45 20.16
C PHE A 5 8.12 -31.29 19.73
N LYS A 6 7.51 -32.31 19.10
CA LYS A 6 6.07 -32.27 18.77
C LYS A 6 5.18 -32.65 19.95
N HIS A 7 5.72 -33.33 20.96
CA HIS A 7 4.97 -33.77 22.14
C HIS A 7 5.37 -33.02 23.41
N TYR A 8 6.50 -32.31 23.38
CA TYR A 8 7.01 -31.57 24.53
C TYR A 8 7.29 -30.12 24.12
N ASN A 9 6.58 -29.17 24.72
CA ASN A 9 6.90 -27.75 24.61
C ASN A 9 8.13 -27.48 25.49
N PRO A 10 9.32 -27.19 24.91
CA PRO A 10 10.54 -27.00 25.69
C PRO A 10 10.54 -25.67 26.48
N ILE A 11 9.55 -24.80 26.26
CA ILE A 11 9.42 -23.50 26.92
C ILE A 11 8.46 -23.65 28.10
N LEU A 12 8.98 -23.49 29.31
CA LEU A 12 8.20 -23.41 30.54
C LEU A 12 7.44 -22.08 30.56
N GLU A 13 6.13 -22.13 30.79
CA GLU A 13 5.22 -20.97 30.69
C GLU A 13 5.55 -19.86 31.70
N ASP A 14 6.26 -20.16 32.80
CA ASP A 14 6.54 -19.20 33.88
C ASP A 14 7.94 -18.57 33.83
N SER A 15 8.72 -18.82 32.78
CA SER A 15 10.10 -18.31 32.69
C SER A 15 10.22 -17.03 31.85
N ASN A 16 10.68 -15.95 32.48
CA ASN A 16 11.12 -14.76 31.75
C ASN A 16 12.43 -15.07 31.01
N LEU A 17 12.37 -15.18 29.69
CA LEU A 17 13.51 -15.44 28.82
C LEU A 17 14.11 -14.12 28.36
N VAL A 18 15.41 -13.88 28.53
CA VAL A 18 16.07 -12.67 28.03
C VAL A 18 16.94 -13.02 26.84
N SER A 19 16.68 -12.38 25.70
CA SER A 19 17.55 -12.47 24.53
C SER A 19 18.86 -11.71 24.80
N ILE A 20 19.96 -12.46 24.84
CA ILE A 20 21.30 -11.93 25.17
C ILE A 20 21.80 -10.95 24.10
N SER A 21 21.30 -11.04 22.87
CA SER A 21 21.76 -10.21 21.74
C SER A 21 21.11 -8.83 21.65
N ASN A 22 19.85 -8.69 22.10
CA ASN A 22 19.08 -7.45 21.97
C ASN A 22 18.44 -6.99 23.28
N GLY A 23 18.59 -7.73 24.38
CA GLY A 23 18.05 -7.39 25.70
C GLY A 23 16.53 -7.53 25.81
N VAL A 24 15.84 -8.09 24.80
CA VAL A 24 14.39 -8.28 24.83
C VAL A 24 14.05 -9.40 25.81
N VAL A 25 13.23 -9.07 26.82
CA VAL A 25 12.69 -10.02 27.79
C VAL A 25 11.38 -10.58 27.21
N GLY A 26 11.39 -11.84 26.80
CA GLY A 26 10.20 -12.64 26.56
C GLY A 26 9.58 -13.05 27.88
N ASP A 27 8.30 -12.74 28.06
CA ASP A 27 7.48 -13.27 29.14
C ASP A 27 6.67 -14.48 28.64
N SER A 28 5.70 -14.95 29.44
CA SER A 28 4.80 -16.05 29.08
C SER A 28 3.96 -15.78 27.82
N THR A 29 3.92 -14.54 27.32
CA THR A 29 3.21 -14.18 26.08
C THR A 29 4.03 -14.43 24.82
N ILE A 30 5.36 -14.61 24.93
CA ILE A 30 6.26 -14.83 23.80
C ILE A 30 6.71 -16.30 23.76
N ASN A 31 5.94 -17.13 23.05
CA ASN A 31 6.23 -18.54 22.88
C ASN A 31 6.74 -18.85 21.45
N CYS A 32 8.03 -19.20 21.31
CA CYS A 32 8.61 -19.49 20.00
C CYS A 32 8.09 -20.81 19.38
N HIS A 33 7.55 -21.74 20.18
CA HIS A 33 6.87 -22.93 19.68
C HIS A 33 5.56 -22.57 18.95
N MET A 34 4.85 -21.54 19.43
CA MET A 34 3.62 -21.03 18.80
C MET A 34 3.87 -19.92 17.77
N ALA A 35 5.11 -19.48 17.58
CA ALA A 35 5.42 -18.34 16.72
C ALA A 35 4.95 -18.53 15.26
N LYS A 36 4.88 -19.77 14.78
CA LYS A 36 4.37 -20.08 13.44
C LYS A 36 2.85 -19.89 13.39
N GLU A 37 2.11 -20.48 14.32
CA GLU A 37 0.65 -20.38 14.41
C GLU A 37 0.21 -18.93 14.67
N GLU A 38 0.85 -18.25 15.63
CA GLU A 38 0.64 -16.83 15.90
C GLU A 38 1.03 -15.97 14.70
N GLY A 39 2.12 -16.29 14.00
CA GLY A 39 2.50 -15.64 12.75
C GLY A 39 1.42 -15.78 11.68
N ILE A 40 0.83 -16.96 11.51
CA ILE A 40 -0.28 -17.19 10.58
C ILE A 40 -1.53 -16.43 11.01
N ILE A 41 -1.85 -16.39 12.31
CA ILE A 41 -2.98 -15.64 12.85
C ILE A 41 -2.77 -14.13 12.65
N VAL A 42 -1.57 -13.62 12.90
CA VAL A 42 -1.21 -12.22 12.64
C VAL A 42 -1.33 -11.93 11.16
N ILE A 43 -0.77 -12.76 10.28
CA ILE A 43 -0.88 -12.62 8.82
C ILE A 43 -2.36 -12.56 8.42
N LYS A 44 -3.20 -13.51 8.87
CA LYS A 44 -4.65 -13.52 8.62
C LYS A 44 -5.40 -12.31 9.19
N ARG A 45 -5.06 -11.86 10.40
CA ARG A 45 -5.62 -10.61 10.98
C ARG A 45 -5.16 -9.38 10.23
N THR A 46 -4.01 -9.46 9.55
CA THR A 46 -3.49 -8.44 8.65
C THR A 46 -3.88 -8.67 7.19
N GLU A 47 -4.67 -9.68 6.84
CA GLU A 47 -5.30 -9.82 5.52
C GLU A 47 -6.34 -8.69 5.38
N GLY A 48 -5.87 -7.53 4.90
CA GLY A 48 -6.57 -6.24 4.93
C GLY A 48 -5.65 -5.08 5.29
N ARG A 49 -4.59 -5.35 6.06
CA ARG A 49 -3.35 -4.56 6.12
C ARG A 49 -2.35 -5.15 5.12
N TYR A 50 -2.69 -5.09 3.83
CA TYR A 50 -1.65 -5.19 2.80
C TYR A 50 -0.58 -4.13 3.14
N ASP A 51 0.63 -4.57 3.47
CA ASP A 51 1.81 -3.79 3.16
C ASP A 51 1.71 -3.52 1.67
N THR A 52 1.36 -2.28 1.35
CA THR A 52 1.15 -1.85 -0.02
C THR A 52 2.55 -1.73 -0.61
N THR A 53 3.10 -2.84 -1.09
CA THR A 53 4.40 -2.88 -1.78
C THR A 53 4.41 -2.04 -3.07
N SER A 54 3.26 -1.48 -3.44
CA SER A 54 3.02 -0.60 -4.58
C SER A 54 2.44 0.76 -4.15
N ALA A 55 2.90 1.33 -3.04
CA ALA A 55 2.64 2.74 -2.75
C ALA A 55 3.43 3.63 -3.75
N LEU A 56 2.74 4.60 -4.36
CA LEU A 56 3.42 5.61 -5.18
C LEU A 56 4.46 6.35 -4.33
N PHE A 57 5.68 6.44 -4.83
CA PHE A 57 6.80 7.06 -4.12
C PHE A 57 6.44 8.47 -3.64
N SER A 58 6.66 8.77 -2.36
CA SER A 58 6.31 10.05 -1.70
C SER A 58 4.80 10.31 -1.51
N TYR A 59 3.92 9.38 -1.91
CA TYR A 59 2.47 9.47 -1.69
C TYR A 59 2.02 8.42 -0.68
N GLY A 60 2.03 8.81 0.60
CA GLY A 60 1.50 8.00 1.69
C GLY A 60 -0.04 8.08 1.82
N LYS A 61 -0.62 7.15 2.60
CA LYS A 61 -2.07 7.01 2.84
C LYS A 61 -2.77 8.31 3.26
N MET A 62 -2.08 9.17 4.03
CA MET A 62 -2.61 10.46 4.46
C MET A 62 -2.88 11.43 3.30
N LYS A 63 -2.01 11.44 2.28
CA LYS A 63 -2.15 12.32 1.12
C LYS A 63 -3.36 11.92 0.27
N PHE A 64 -3.61 10.61 0.14
CA PHE A 64 -4.82 10.08 -0.48
C PHE A 64 -6.08 10.54 0.26
N ALA A 65 -6.11 10.39 1.59
CA ALA A 65 -7.26 10.82 2.40
C ALA A 65 -7.54 12.34 2.28
N GLN A 66 -6.48 13.16 2.24
CA GLN A 66 -6.61 14.61 2.02
C GLN A 66 -7.20 14.94 0.64
N ILE A 67 -6.72 14.29 -0.42
CA ILE A 67 -7.21 14.51 -1.79
C ILE A 67 -8.68 14.12 -1.93
N LEU A 68 -9.10 13.03 -1.29
CA LEU A 68 -10.50 12.60 -1.26
C LEU A 68 -11.39 13.59 -0.50
N LYS A 69 -10.89 14.12 0.62
CA LYS A 69 -11.61 15.15 1.39
C LYS A 69 -11.78 16.44 0.60
N ASN A 70 -10.76 16.82 -0.17
CA ASN A 70 -10.75 18.07 -0.93
C ASN A 70 -11.50 17.99 -2.27
N ASN A 71 -11.67 16.78 -2.82
CA ASN A 71 -12.31 16.56 -4.12
C ASN A 71 -13.46 15.55 -3.98
N PRO A 72 -14.70 15.99 -3.66
CA PRO A 72 -15.83 15.09 -3.44
C PRO A 72 -16.19 14.26 -4.69
N ASP A 73 -15.85 14.73 -5.89
CA ASP A 73 -16.05 13.97 -7.12
C ASP A 73 -15.24 12.67 -7.17
N LEU A 74 -14.09 12.60 -6.49
CA LEU A 74 -13.32 11.36 -6.37
C LEU A 74 -14.02 10.30 -5.52
N LEU A 75 -15.06 10.65 -4.74
CA LEU A 75 -15.86 9.65 -4.05
C LEU A 75 -16.62 8.75 -5.04
N LYS A 76 -16.97 9.26 -6.23
CA LYS A 76 -17.57 8.45 -7.31
C LYS A 76 -16.57 7.42 -7.83
N VAL A 77 -15.30 7.80 -7.94
CA VAL A 77 -14.19 6.92 -8.32
C VAL A 77 -13.96 5.82 -7.27
N ILE A 78 -14.00 6.14 -5.98
CA ILE A 78 -13.90 5.12 -4.92
C ILE A 78 -15.03 4.09 -5.01
N ARG A 79 -16.25 4.52 -5.34
CA ARG A 79 -17.39 3.60 -5.46
C ARG A 79 -17.18 2.56 -6.57
N ILE A 80 -16.52 2.95 -7.66
CA ILE A 80 -16.10 2.04 -8.74
C ILE A 80 -15.16 0.96 -8.19
N PHE A 81 -14.11 1.35 -7.46
CA PHE A 81 -13.16 0.40 -6.87
C PHE A 81 -13.77 -0.53 -5.81
N LYS A 82 -14.85 -0.13 -5.17
CA LYS A 82 -15.54 -0.94 -4.15
C LYS A 82 -16.55 -1.93 -4.74
N ASN A 83 -16.91 -1.78 -6.01
CA ASN A 83 -17.91 -2.64 -6.63
C ASN A 83 -17.22 -3.91 -7.17
N PRO A 84 -17.54 -5.12 -6.65
CA PRO A 84 -16.94 -6.36 -7.12
C PRO A 84 -17.31 -6.73 -8.56
N ASP A 85 -18.46 -6.24 -9.05
CA ASP A 85 -19.00 -6.57 -10.38
C ASP A 85 -18.60 -5.53 -11.45
N VAL A 86 -17.61 -4.69 -11.17
CA VAL A 86 -17.25 -3.60 -12.06
C VAL A 86 -16.39 -4.07 -13.23
N ASN A 87 -16.67 -3.52 -14.41
CA ASN A 87 -15.88 -3.79 -15.60
C ASN A 87 -14.46 -3.21 -15.48
N THR A 88 -13.46 -3.93 -15.95
CA THR A 88 -12.04 -3.53 -15.98
C THR A 88 -11.84 -2.17 -16.64
N GLU A 89 -12.53 -1.88 -17.75
CA GLU A 89 -12.44 -0.55 -18.40
C GLU A 89 -12.86 0.59 -17.47
N SER A 90 -13.90 0.36 -16.64
CA SER A 90 -14.35 1.35 -15.68
C SER A 90 -13.34 1.54 -14.56
N VAL A 91 -12.64 0.48 -14.14
CA VAL A 91 -11.54 0.54 -13.17
C VAL A 91 -10.38 1.34 -13.73
N VAL A 92 -9.98 1.10 -14.98
CA VAL A 92 -8.91 1.84 -15.67
C VAL A 92 -9.26 3.32 -15.78
N VAL A 93 -10.45 3.68 -16.24
CA VAL A 93 -10.91 5.08 -16.36
C VAL A 93 -10.94 5.77 -14.99
N ALA A 94 -11.43 5.08 -13.97
CA ALA A 94 -11.49 5.59 -12.61
C ALA A 94 -10.09 5.77 -11.99
N GLY A 95 -9.20 4.82 -12.19
CA GLY A 95 -7.80 4.87 -11.77
C GLY A 95 -7.01 5.98 -12.45
N ASN A 96 -7.20 6.15 -13.75
CA ASN A 96 -6.62 7.25 -14.51
C ASN A 96 -7.09 8.60 -13.98
N SER A 97 -8.40 8.77 -13.76
CA SER A 97 -8.97 9.98 -13.17
C SER A 97 -8.41 10.27 -11.78
N PHE A 98 -8.24 9.21 -10.96
CA PHE A 98 -7.65 9.33 -9.63
C PHE A 98 -6.19 9.80 -9.70
N LEU A 99 -5.37 9.22 -10.58
CA LEU A 99 -3.97 9.62 -10.76
C LEU A 99 -3.85 11.08 -11.18
N VAL A 100 -4.67 11.54 -12.13
CA VAL A 100 -4.69 12.95 -12.58
C VAL A 100 -4.93 13.89 -11.39
N ALA A 101 -5.93 13.58 -10.55
CA ALA A 101 -6.21 14.37 -9.36
C ALA A 101 -5.12 14.26 -8.29
N LEU A 102 -4.50 13.08 -8.13
CA LEU A 102 -3.41 12.84 -7.18
C LEU A 102 -2.19 13.75 -7.45
N TYR A 103 -1.89 14.02 -8.71
CA TYR A 103 -0.82 14.92 -9.13
C TYR A 103 -1.26 16.38 -9.30
N GLY A 104 -2.49 16.72 -8.91
CA GLY A 104 -2.98 18.10 -8.81
C GLY A 104 -3.47 18.70 -10.12
N TYR A 105 -3.87 17.88 -11.10
CA TYR A 105 -4.48 18.34 -12.35
C TYR A 105 -6.00 18.17 -12.31
N SER A 106 -6.73 19.02 -13.04
CA SER A 106 -8.18 18.95 -13.11
C SER A 106 -8.66 17.81 -13.99
N THR A 107 -9.68 17.09 -13.53
CA THR A 107 -10.43 16.06 -14.28
C THR A 107 -11.64 16.65 -15.03
N SER A 108 -11.82 17.98 -15.02
CA SER A 108 -13.01 18.69 -15.53
C SER A 108 -13.19 18.63 -17.05
N THR A 109 -12.25 18.04 -17.78
CA THR A 109 -12.40 17.73 -19.20
C THR A 109 -12.74 16.26 -19.33
N SER A 110 -13.96 15.99 -19.78
CA SER A 110 -14.69 14.72 -19.85
C SER A 110 -14.06 13.58 -20.67
N ASN A 111 -12.74 13.55 -20.86
CA ASN A 111 -11.95 12.48 -21.46
C ASN A 111 -10.44 12.56 -21.08
N THR A 112 -10.08 13.20 -19.97
CA THR A 112 -8.67 13.26 -19.54
C THR A 112 -8.23 11.92 -18.95
N SER A 113 -7.97 10.96 -19.84
CA SER A 113 -7.20 9.77 -19.53
C SER A 113 -5.84 10.21 -19.00
N TYR A 114 -5.37 9.54 -17.96
CA TYR A 114 -4.01 9.64 -17.52
C TYR A 114 -3.10 9.38 -18.71
N SER A 115 -2.35 10.41 -19.11
CA SER A 115 -1.49 10.36 -20.29
C SER A 115 -0.09 10.76 -19.90
N ASN A 116 0.90 10.33 -20.70
CA ASN A 116 2.29 10.75 -20.57
C ASN A 116 2.45 12.30 -20.57
N ASN A 117 1.47 13.07 -21.05
CA ASN A 117 1.43 14.53 -20.90
C ASN A 117 1.41 14.99 -19.43
N VAL A 118 0.71 14.29 -18.54
CA VAL A 118 0.66 14.59 -17.10
C VAL A 118 2.05 14.39 -16.48
N ARG A 119 2.70 13.28 -16.83
CA ARG A 119 4.09 12.99 -16.42
C ARG A 119 5.07 14.04 -16.94
N TYR A 120 4.94 14.44 -18.21
CA TYR A 120 5.76 15.50 -18.79
C TYR A 120 5.58 16.85 -18.09
N LYS A 121 4.35 17.25 -17.78
CA LYS A 121 4.07 18.48 -17.02
C LYS A 121 4.65 18.42 -15.60
N CYS A 122 4.58 17.26 -14.93
CA CYS A 122 5.22 17.04 -13.63
C CYS A 122 6.75 17.16 -13.74
N TYR A 123 7.35 16.57 -14.77
CA TYR A 123 8.77 16.68 -15.04
C TYR A 123 9.19 18.13 -15.25
N MET A 124 8.52 18.86 -16.15
CA MET A 124 8.81 20.27 -16.41
C MET A 124 8.64 21.13 -15.15
N LYS A 125 7.63 20.87 -14.33
CA LYS A 125 7.49 21.58 -13.06
C LYS A 125 8.62 21.26 -12.10
N SER A 126 9.01 19.98 -12.03
CA SER A 126 10.08 19.55 -11.15
C SER A 126 11.45 20.07 -11.59
N SER A 127 11.75 20.12 -12.89
CA SER A 127 13.09 20.40 -13.42
C SER A 127 13.68 21.74 -12.99
N PHE A 128 12.82 22.71 -12.63
CA PHE A 128 13.24 24.02 -12.13
C PHE A 128 13.62 24.06 -10.65
N HIS A 129 13.39 22.99 -9.88
CA HIS A 129 13.82 22.91 -8.49
C HIS A 129 15.27 22.39 -8.37
N LYS A 130 15.96 22.73 -7.27
CA LYS A 130 17.37 22.32 -7.04
C LYS A 130 17.51 20.84 -6.65
N SER A 131 16.46 20.24 -6.08
CA SER A 131 16.43 18.86 -5.57
C SER A 131 15.29 18.09 -6.25
N ASN A 132 15.52 17.69 -7.49
CA ASN A 132 14.50 17.01 -8.29
C ASN A 132 14.60 15.52 -8.04
N ASN A 133 13.56 14.93 -7.46
CA ASN A 133 13.49 13.49 -7.32
C ASN A 133 12.67 12.90 -8.47
N MET A 134 13.35 12.27 -9.44
CA MET A 134 12.70 11.61 -10.56
C MET A 134 11.71 10.51 -10.13
N ALA A 135 11.89 9.89 -8.97
CA ALA A 135 10.98 8.88 -8.45
C ALA A 135 9.60 9.46 -8.07
N SER A 136 9.50 10.79 -7.89
CA SER A 136 8.22 11.47 -7.60
C SER A 136 7.36 11.73 -8.85
N LEU A 137 7.89 11.40 -10.03
CA LEU A 137 7.14 11.53 -11.27
C LEU A 137 6.00 10.50 -11.32
N PRO A 138 4.88 10.85 -11.96
CA PRO A 138 3.82 9.91 -12.25
C PRO A 138 4.32 8.66 -13.01
N PRO A 139 3.70 7.48 -12.83
CA PRO A 139 4.00 6.28 -13.63
C PRO A 139 3.90 6.51 -15.14
N THR A 140 4.39 5.62 -16.00
CA THR A 140 4.04 5.74 -17.43
C THR A 140 2.58 5.35 -17.62
N GLU A 141 1.95 5.78 -18.71
CA GLU A 141 0.59 5.34 -19.05
C GLU A 141 0.47 3.81 -19.09
N ALA A 142 1.44 3.12 -19.69
CA ALA A 142 1.49 1.66 -19.72
C ALA A 142 1.61 1.05 -18.31
N ALA A 143 2.44 1.62 -17.42
CA ALA A 143 2.57 1.13 -16.05
C ALA A 143 1.31 1.38 -15.22
N ALA A 144 0.68 2.55 -15.39
CA ALA A 144 -0.60 2.85 -14.73
C ALA A 144 -1.68 1.85 -15.17
N HIS A 145 -1.78 1.58 -16.48
CA HIS A 145 -2.70 0.59 -17.01
C HIS A 145 -2.48 -0.80 -16.40
N GLN A 146 -1.23 -1.28 -16.34
CA GLN A 146 -0.88 -2.56 -15.70
C GLN A 146 -1.23 -2.63 -14.21
N HIS A 147 -1.24 -1.50 -13.50
CA HIS A 147 -1.64 -1.46 -12.09
C HIS A 147 -3.16 -1.52 -11.88
N PHE A 148 -3.96 -1.33 -12.92
CA PHE A 148 -5.43 -1.35 -12.85
C PHE A 148 -6.06 -2.64 -13.40
N LEU A 149 -5.28 -3.45 -14.13
CA LEU A 149 -5.65 -4.79 -14.60
C LEU A 149 -5.43 -5.83 -13.51
#